data_AF-A0A5M8PJK2-F1
#
_entry.id   AF-A0A5M8PJK2-F1
#
_cell.length_a   1.000
_cell.length_b   1.000
_cell.length_c   1.000
_cell.angle_alpha   90.00
_cell.angle_beta   90.00
_cell.angle_gamma   90.00
#
_symmetry.space_group_name_H-M   'P 1'
#
loop_
_entity.id
_entity.type
_entity.pdbx_description
1 polymer ?
#
loop_
_entity_poly.entity_id
_entity_poly.type
_entity_poly.pdbx_seq_one_letter_code
_entity_poly.pdbx_strand_id
1 'polypeptide(L)'
;MSHRFPALPLDDSSPLGMTFEAEVKKHHGDNPNFKYKDDNGAPIGPFAVLSYTPDIFQPFMALGDAILNQPGIGPRARELAILAVMSVYNVPFVLYAHRRIAMRLGLSEEQVSSARKGTTPAGITDEEAVIYRTALALARTRGPLDEQCWQEAERALGREKAARLAHVVGVYLYSSTLLNLGAIPAPED
;
A
#
# COMPACT_ATOMS: atom_id res chain seq x y z
N MET A 1 -0.16 -19.41 13.38
CA MET A 1 -1.59 -19.13 13.15
C MET A 1 -2.00 -19.84 11.87
N SER A 2 -3.21 -20.42 11.77
CA SER A 2 -3.69 -20.97 10.50
C SER A 2 -4.01 -19.82 9.54
N HIS A 3 -3.31 -19.76 8.42
CA HIS A 3 -3.61 -18.81 7.34
C HIS A 3 -4.89 -19.27 6.64
N ARG A 4 -5.91 -18.41 6.57
CA ARG A 4 -7.20 -18.74 5.90
C ARG A 4 -7.02 -19.09 4.42
N PHE A 5 -5.93 -18.57 3.84
CA PHE A 5 -5.44 -18.88 2.51
C PHE A 5 -4.04 -19.47 2.70
N PRO A 6 -3.91 -20.81 2.86
CA PRO A 6 -2.59 -21.43 2.93
C PRO A 6 -1.85 -21.14 1.63
N ALA A 7 -0.74 -20.41 1.72
CA ALA A 7 0.05 -20.08 0.56
C ALA A 7 0.57 -21.40 -0.06
N LEU A 8 0.14 -21.68 -1.30
CA LEU A 8 0.71 -22.77 -2.07
C LEU A 8 2.11 -22.31 -2.52
N PRO A 9 3.15 -23.16 -2.38
CA PRO A 9 4.44 -22.87 -2.99
C PRO A 9 4.21 -22.55 -4.46
N LEU A 10 4.60 -21.33 -4.88
CA LEU A 10 4.58 -21.00 -6.29
C LEU A 10 5.75 -21.75 -6.92
N ASP A 11 5.45 -22.59 -7.91
CA ASP A 11 6.49 -23.11 -8.79
C ASP A 11 7.08 -21.91 -9.54
N ASP A 12 8.35 -21.60 -9.27
CA ASP A 12 9.06 -20.46 -9.89
C ASP A 12 9.16 -20.62 -11.42
N SER A 13 8.93 -21.81 -11.97
CA SER A 13 8.84 -22.07 -13.41
C SER A 13 7.43 -21.96 -13.99
N SER A 14 6.40 -21.85 -13.13
CA SER A 14 5.03 -21.60 -13.57
C SER A 14 4.85 -20.15 -14.01
N PRO A 15 3.88 -19.86 -14.92
CA PRO A 15 3.61 -18.48 -15.33
C PRO A 15 3.31 -17.53 -14.17
N LEU A 16 2.60 -18.00 -13.13
CA LEU A 16 2.28 -17.22 -11.95
C LEU A 16 3.52 -16.98 -11.07
N GLY A 17 4.37 -17.99 -10.86
CA GLY A 17 5.61 -17.85 -10.10
C GLY A 17 6.60 -16.89 -10.77
N MET A 18 6.80 -17.02 -12.08
CA MET A 18 7.66 -16.11 -12.85
C MET A 18 7.13 -14.67 -12.80
N THR A 19 5.81 -14.47 -12.93
CA THR A 19 5.21 -13.13 -12.85
C THR A 19 5.38 -12.56 -11.45
N PHE A 20 5.14 -13.35 -10.40
CA PHE A 20 5.31 -12.92 -9.02
C PHE A 20 6.73 -12.41 -8.73
N GLU A 21 7.76 -13.20 -9.09
CA GLU A 21 9.16 -12.83 -8.89
C GLU A 21 9.55 -11.58 -9.68
N ALA A 22 9.15 -11.51 -10.95
CA ALA A 22 9.42 -10.36 -11.79
C ALA A 22 8.80 -9.08 -11.21
N GLU A 23 7.58 -9.17 -10.70
CA GLU A 23 6.87 -8.03 -10.13
C GLU A 23 7.46 -7.58 -8.79
N VAL A 24 7.81 -8.50 -7.89
CA VAL A 24 8.47 -8.13 -6.62
C VAL A 24 9.80 -7.43 -6.90
N LYS A 25 10.62 -8.00 -7.80
CA LYS A 25 11.91 -7.43 -8.20
C LYS A 25 11.76 -6.05 -8.84
N LYS A 26 10.76 -5.88 -9.70
CA LYS A 26 10.47 -4.59 -10.36
C LYS A 26 10.12 -3.50 -9.35
N HIS A 27 9.32 -3.82 -8.34
CA HIS A 27 8.80 -2.85 -7.37
C HIS A 27 9.78 -2.54 -6.23
N HIS A 28 10.59 -3.51 -5.83
CA HIS A 28 11.38 -3.41 -4.60
C HIS A 28 12.88 -3.70 -4.79
N GLY A 29 13.30 -3.96 -6.03
CA GLY A 29 14.67 -4.34 -6.37
C GLY A 29 15.00 -5.78 -5.98
N ASP A 30 16.27 -6.15 -6.15
CA ASP A 30 16.76 -7.50 -5.87
C ASP A 30 16.80 -7.86 -4.37
N ASN A 31 16.69 -6.86 -3.49
CA ASN A 31 16.75 -7.05 -2.04
C ASN A 31 15.72 -6.18 -1.31
N PRO A 32 14.42 -6.54 -1.38
CA PRO A 32 13.37 -5.85 -0.64
C PRO A 32 13.70 -5.83 0.86
N ASN A 33 13.43 -4.72 1.54
CA ASN A 33 13.67 -4.58 2.98
C ASN A 33 12.56 -5.18 3.85
N PHE A 34 11.76 -6.08 3.30
CA PHE A 34 10.66 -6.74 3.98
C PHE A 34 10.53 -8.18 3.45
N LYS A 35 10.05 -9.09 4.30
CA LYS A 35 9.80 -10.48 3.90
C LYS A 35 8.53 -10.56 3.02
N TYR A 36 8.62 -11.26 1.89
CA TYR A 36 7.50 -11.48 0.95
C TYR A 36 7.30 -12.96 0.58
N LYS A 37 8.20 -13.84 1.03
CA LYS A 37 8.07 -15.30 1.06
C LYS A 37 8.30 -15.79 2.51
N ASP A 38 7.72 -16.93 2.87
CA ASP A 38 8.03 -17.65 4.11
C ASP A 38 9.29 -18.54 3.96
N ASP A 39 9.66 -19.26 5.02
CA ASP A 39 10.85 -20.14 5.04
C ASP A 39 10.77 -21.31 4.05
N ASN A 40 9.58 -21.64 3.54
CA ASN A 40 9.35 -22.67 2.53
C ASN A 40 9.25 -22.08 1.11
N GLY A 41 9.45 -20.76 0.95
CA GLY A 41 9.36 -20.07 -0.32
C GLY A 41 7.92 -19.75 -0.77
N ALA A 42 6.92 -19.98 0.07
CA ALA A 42 5.54 -19.66 -0.26
C ALA A 42 5.29 -18.15 -0.12
N PRO A 43 4.55 -17.51 -1.04
CA PRO A 43 4.29 -16.08 -0.99
C PRO A 43 3.48 -15.70 0.26
N ILE A 44 3.85 -14.61 0.93
CA ILE A 44 3.10 -14.05 2.08
C ILE A 44 2.48 -12.70 1.73
N GLY A 45 1.69 -12.13 2.64
CA GLY A 45 1.06 -10.82 2.41
C GLY A 45 -0.11 -10.89 1.42
N PRO A 46 -0.31 -9.88 0.55
CA PRO A 46 -1.40 -9.89 -0.45
C PRO A 46 -1.29 -11.08 -1.41
N PHE A 47 -0.07 -11.53 -1.70
CA PHE A 47 0.21 -12.55 -2.70
C PHE A 47 -0.32 -13.94 -2.32
N ALA A 48 -0.38 -14.23 -1.02
CA ALA A 48 -0.99 -15.46 -0.51
C ALA A 48 -2.48 -15.59 -0.88
N VAL A 49 -3.20 -14.47 -0.94
CA VAL A 49 -4.63 -14.43 -1.31
C VAL A 49 -4.79 -14.36 -2.83
N LEU A 50 -4.00 -13.52 -3.50
CA LEU A 50 -4.08 -13.33 -4.95
C LEU A 50 -3.71 -14.59 -5.76
N SER A 51 -2.92 -15.50 -5.21
CA SER A 51 -2.57 -16.78 -5.86
C SER A 51 -3.79 -17.67 -6.13
N TYR A 52 -4.90 -17.45 -5.43
CA TYR A 52 -6.18 -18.14 -5.65
C TYR A 52 -6.99 -17.56 -6.82
N THR A 53 -6.59 -16.41 -7.36
CA THR A 53 -7.24 -15.73 -8.49
C THR A 53 -6.19 -15.35 -9.55
N PRO A 54 -5.56 -16.34 -10.22
CA PRO A 54 -4.48 -16.09 -11.17
C PRO A 54 -4.90 -15.22 -12.36
N ASP A 55 -6.19 -15.25 -12.72
CA ASP A 55 -6.83 -14.42 -13.74
C ASP A 55 -6.86 -12.92 -13.36
N ILE A 56 -6.91 -12.61 -12.06
CA ILE A 56 -6.89 -11.23 -11.53
C ILE A 56 -5.49 -10.79 -11.10
N PHE A 57 -4.58 -11.72 -10.80
CA PHE A 57 -3.23 -11.43 -10.32
C PHE A 57 -2.49 -10.47 -11.25
N GLN A 58 -2.34 -10.81 -12.52
CA GLN A 58 -1.56 -10.01 -13.46
C GLN A 58 -2.19 -8.62 -13.73
N PRO A 59 -3.52 -8.49 -13.97
CA PRO A 59 -4.16 -7.18 -14.04
C PRO A 59 -3.96 -6.33 -12.77
N PHE A 60 -4.03 -6.93 -11.58
CA PHE A 60 -3.81 -6.23 -10.33
C PHE A 60 -2.35 -5.73 -10.20
N MET A 61 -1.37 -6.55 -10.55
CA MET A 61 0.04 -6.13 -10.56
C MET A 61 0.30 -5.00 -11.55
N ALA A 62 -0.26 -5.10 -12.77
CA ALA A 62 -0.14 -4.04 -13.78
C ALA A 62 -0.81 -2.72 -13.34
N LEU A 63 -1.92 -2.78 -12.61
CA LEU A 63 -2.53 -1.60 -12.00
C LEU A 63 -1.63 -1.01 -10.90
N GLY A 64 -1.08 -1.87 -10.02
CA GLY A 64 -0.12 -1.47 -8.99
C GLY A 64 1.09 -0.74 -9.59
N ASP A 65 1.69 -1.30 -10.64
CA ASP A 65 2.76 -0.71 -11.42
C ASP A 65 2.42 0.68 -11.95
N ALA A 66 1.26 0.81 -12.59
CA ALA A 66 0.82 2.07 -13.17
C ALA A 66 0.67 3.15 -12.09
N ILE A 67 0.14 2.78 -10.93
CA ILE A 67 -0.02 3.66 -9.76
C ILE A 67 1.32 4.00 -9.13
N LEU A 68 2.25 3.04 -9.06
CA LEU A 68 3.56 3.23 -8.45
C LEU A 68 4.52 4.05 -9.34
N ASN A 69 4.29 4.07 -10.64
CA ASN A 69 5.09 4.83 -11.60
C ASN A 69 4.39 6.11 -12.08
N GLN A 70 3.21 6.43 -11.54
CA GLN A 70 2.48 7.62 -11.95
C GLN A 70 3.25 8.90 -11.60
N PRO A 71 3.29 9.90 -12.49
CA PRO A 71 3.92 11.18 -12.19
C PRO A 71 3.13 11.98 -11.13
N GLY A 72 3.79 12.96 -10.52
CA GLY A 72 3.15 13.93 -9.63
C GLY A 72 3.06 13.52 -8.16
N ILE A 73 2.94 12.24 -7.83
CA ILE A 73 2.97 11.77 -6.43
C ILE A 73 4.32 11.09 -6.17
N GLY A 74 5.22 11.82 -5.53
CA GLY A 74 6.54 11.29 -5.19
C GLY A 74 6.46 10.09 -4.22
N PRO A 75 7.48 9.20 -4.19
CA PRO A 75 7.45 7.98 -3.38
C PRO A 75 7.16 8.24 -1.90
N ARG A 76 7.78 9.27 -1.31
CA ARG A 76 7.60 9.64 0.10
C ARG A 76 6.17 10.10 0.40
N ALA A 77 5.58 10.94 -0.46
CA ALA A 77 4.20 11.39 -0.32
C ALA A 77 3.20 10.22 -0.52
N ARG A 78 3.51 9.28 -1.41
CA ARG A 78 2.73 8.06 -1.58
C ARG A 78 2.72 7.20 -0.32
N GLU A 79 3.87 7.01 0.35
CA GLU A 79 3.91 6.28 1.62
C GLU A 79 3.05 6.95 2.70
N LEU A 80 3.00 8.28 2.76
CA LEU A 80 2.08 8.99 3.66
C LEU A 80 0.62 8.67 3.35
N ALA A 81 0.21 8.68 2.08
CA ALA A 81 -1.14 8.28 1.68
C ALA A 81 -1.46 6.83 2.07
N ILE A 82 -0.50 5.92 1.91
CA ILE A 82 -0.66 4.51 2.29
C ILE A 82 -0.81 4.37 3.81
N LEU A 83 0.05 5.03 4.59
CA LEU A 83 -0.03 5.04 6.05
C LEU A 83 -1.35 5.67 6.54
N ALA A 84 -1.90 6.66 5.83
CA ALA A 84 -3.21 7.21 6.11
C ALA A 84 -4.32 6.14 5.98
N VAL A 85 -4.32 5.36 4.90
CA VAL A 85 -5.25 4.23 4.73
C VAL A 85 -5.05 3.19 5.85
N MET A 86 -3.80 2.84 6.16
CA MET A 86 -3.48 1.88 7.24
C MET A 86 -3.83 2.36 8.65
N SER A 87 -4.05 3.66 8.84
CA SER A 87 -4.58 4.18 10.12
C SER A 87 -6.06 3.86 10.35
N VAL A 88 -6.77 3.50 9.27
CA VAL A 88 -8.21 3.17 9.29
C VAL A 88 -8.41 1.65 9.18
N TYR A 89 -7.59 0.97 8.38
CA TYR A 89 -7.69 -0.46 8.13
C TYR A 89 -6.63 -1.24 8.92
N ASN A 90 -7.07 -2.24 9.69
CA ASN A 90 -6.17 -3.07 10.49
C ASN A 90 -5.49 -4.16 9.63
N VAL A 91 -4.46 -3.77 8.88
CA VAL A 91 -3.74 -4.67 7.94
C VAL A 91 -2.27 -4.80 8.35
N PRO A 92 -1.91 -5.76 9.22
CA PRO A 92 -0.59 -5.84 9.83
C PRO A 92 0.57 -5.96 8.82
N PHE A 93 0.41 -6.78 7.78
CA PHE A 93 1.44 -6.97 6.76
C PHE A 93 1.76 -5.68 5.99
N VAL A 94 0.72 -4.97 5.52
CA VAL A 94 0.91 -3.73 4.77
C VAL A 94 1.56 -2.67 5.65
N LEU A 95 1.11 -2.53 6.91
CA LEU A 95 1.73 -1.62 7.85
C LEU A 95 3.22 -1.97 8.11
N TYR A 96 3.55 -3.25 8.24
CA TYR A 96 4.93 -3.73 8.40
C TYR A 96 5.81 -3.32 7.20
N ALA A 97 5.37 -3.64 5.98
CA ALA A 97 6.15 -3.37 4.76
C ALA A 97 6.29 -1.85 4.54
N HIS A 98 5.19 -1.11 4.64
CA HIS A 98 5.19 0.32 4.34
C HIS A 98 5.83 1.18 5.42
N ARG A 99 5.86 0.76 6.69
CA ARG A 99 6.74 1.40 7.70
C ARG A 99 8.20 1.34 7.28
N ARG A 100 8.66 0.17 6.82
CA ARG A 100 10.06 -0.04 6.40
C ARG A 100 10.39 0.76 5.14
N ILE A 101 9.48 0.83 4.17
CA ILE A 101 9.64 1.63 2.95
C ILE A 101 9.66 3.13 3.29
N ALA A 102 8.70 3.61 4.07
CA ALA A 102 8.60 4.99 4.53
C ALA A 102 9.88 5.47 5.22
N MET A 103 10.44 4.67 6.13
CA MET A 103 11.68 4.99 6.83
C MET A 103 12.88 5.07 5.87
N ARG A 104 12.97 4.17 4.88
CA ARG A 104 14.01 4.22 3.84
C ARG A 104 13.91 5.48 2.97
N LEU A 105 12.71 6.02 2.80
CA LEU A 105 12.44 7.29 2.09
C LEU A 105 12.60 8.53 2.99
N GLY A 106 13.12 8.36 4.20
CA GLY A 106 13.50 9.44 5.11
C GLY A 106 12.37 9.97 5.99
N LEU A 107 11.24 9.25 6.12
CA LEU A 107 10.29 9.54 7.20
C LEU A 107 10.86 9.10 8.55
N SER A 108 10.72 9.93 9.57
CA SER A 108 11.13 9.58 10.93
C SER A 108 10.16 8.56 11.54
N GLU A 109 10.61 7.84 12.57
CA GLU A 109 9.74 6.94 13.33
C GLU A 109 8.56 7.68 13.98
N GLU A 110 8.77 8.92 14.43
CA GLU A 110 7.71 9.77 14.97
C GLU A 110 6.67 10.14 13.90
N GLN A 111 7.11 10.44 12.68
CA GLN A 111 6.21 10.74 11.56
C GLN A 111 5.38 9.51 11.20
N VAL A 112 6.00 8.33 11.10
CA VAL A 112 5.28 7.08 10.83
C VAL A 112 4.31 6.74 11.96
N SER A 113 4.72 6.92 13.22
CA SER A 113 3.87 6.68 14.39
C SER A 113 2.65 7.59 14.41
N SER A 114 2.82 8.87 14.09
CA SER A 114 1.73 9.84 13.97
C SER A 114 0.78 9.47 12.84
N ALA A 115 1.33 9.19 11.66
CA ALA A 115 0.55 8.79 10.48
C ALA A 115 -0.31 7.55 10.77
N ARG A 116 0.25 6.53 11.44
CA ARG A 116 -0.46 5.31 11.83
C ARG A 116 -1.62 5.58 12.79
N LYS A 117 -1.53 6.61 13.63
CA LYS A 117 -2.60 6.99 14.57
C LYS A 117 -3.72 7.81 13.91
N GLY A 118 -3.62 8.08 12.61
CA GLY A 118 -4.57 8.97 11.93
C GLY A 118 -4.30 10.45 12.23
N THR A 119 -3.10 10.78 12.72
CA THR A 119 -2.66 12.15 13.02
C THR A 119 -1.71 12.63 11.93
N THR A 120 -1.95 13.84 11.40
CA THR A 120 -1.05 14.44 10.41
C THR A 120 0.36 14.58 11.00
N PRO A 121 1.39 13.97 10.40
CA PRO A 121 2.76 14.08 10.91
C PRO A 121 3.27 15.52 10.94
N ALA A 122 4.07 15.87 11.94
CA ALA A 122 4.79 17.13 11.97
C ALA A 122 6.04 17.08 11.07
N GLY A 123 6.50 18.25 10.61
CA GLY A 123 7.75 18.36 9.83
C GLY A 123 7.72 17.73 8.43
N ILE A 124 6.53 17.44 7.90
CA ILE A 124 6.31 17.15 6.48
C ILE A 124 5.96 18.45 5.73
N THR A 125 6.10 18.44 4.42
CA THR A 125 5.72 19.59 3.58
C THR A 125 4.20 19.82 3.57
N ASP A 126 3.77 21.03 3.21
CA ASP A 126 2.34 21.36 3.11
C ASP A 126 1.62 20.46 2.10
N GLU A 127 2.25 20.16 0.96
CA GLU A 127 1.70 19.25 -0.05
C GLU A 127 1.54 17.82 0.50
N GLU A 128 2.56 17.29 1.18
CA GLU A 128 2.50 15.98 1.83
C GLU A 128 1.40 15.93 2.90
N ALA A 129 1.19 17.02 3.63
CA ALA A 129 0.15 17.12 4.65
C ALA A 129 -1.26 17.08 4.03
N VAL A 130 -1.47 17.78 2.90
CA VAL A 130 -2.74 17.72 2.15
C VAL A 130 -2.97 16.33 1.56
N ILE A 131 -1.93 15.69 1.00
CA ILE A 131 -1.99 14.31 0.49
C ILE A 131 -2.42 13.36 1.60
N TYR A 132 -1.77 13.43 2.77
CA TYR A 132 -2.09 12.58 3.92
C TYR A 132 -3.54 12.79 4.38
N ARG A 133 -3.96 14.05 4.60
CA ARG A 133 -5.32 14.36 5.08
C ARG A 133 -6.39 13.92 4.09
N THR A 134 -6.17 14.15 2.79
CA THR A 134 -7.12 13.76 1.75
C THR A 134 -7.23 12.24 1.66
N ALA A 135 -6.10 11.51 1.71
CA ALA A 135 -6.11 10.05 1.74
C ALA A 135 -6.81 9.50 2.99
N LEU A 136 -6.59 10.11 4.15
CA LEU A 136 -7.26 9.75 5.40
C LEU A 136 -8.78 9.98 5.32
N ALA A 137 -9.20 11.11 4.76
CA ALA A 137 -10.60 11.43 4.56
C ALA A 137 -11.27 10.42 3.61
N LEU A 138 -10.66 10.15 2.45
CA LEU A 138 -11.15 9.14 1.50
C LEU A 138 -11.25 7.74 2.14
N ALA A 139 -10.29 7.37 2.99
CA ALA A 139 -10.31 6.06 3.66
C ALA A 139 -11.43 5.94 4.73
N ARG A 140 -11.84 7.04 5.35
CA ARG A 140 -12.88 7.08 6.40
C ARG A 140 -14.29 7.23 5.84
N THR A 141 -14.45 8.02 4.79
CA THR A 141 -15.77 8.44 4.31
C THR A 141 -16.44 7.37 3.47
N ARG A 142 -17.73 7.12 3.70
CA ARG A 142 -18.58 6.19 2.91
C ARG A 142 -19.41 6.95 1.87
N GLY A 143 -18.83 7.99 1.27
CA GLY A 143 -19.50 8.98 0.44
C GLY A 143 -18.52 10.03 -0.10
N PRO A 144 -19.02 11.16 -0.64
CA PRO A 144 -18.17 12.24 -1.15
C PRO A 144 -17.27 12.83 -0.05
N LEU A 145 -16.09 13.33 -0.43
CA LEU A 145 -15.32 14.22 0.45
C LEU A 145 -16.18 15.42 0.86
N ASP A 146 -16.00 15.88 2.09
CA ASP A 146 -16.58 17.16 2.47
C ASP A 146 -15.98 18.29 1.62
N GLU A 147 -16.77 19.34 1.40
CA GLU A 147 -16.43 20.43 0.49
C GLU A 147 -15.13 21.14 0.90
N GLN A 148 -14.86 21.24 2.21
CA GLN A 148 -13.65 21.88 2.71
C GLN A 148 -12.40 21.06 2.37
N CYS A 149 -12.43 19.74 2.58
CA CYS A 149 -11.36 18.82 2.21
C CYS A 149 -11.13 18.82 0.70
N TRP A 150 -12.21 18.80 -0.09
CA TRP A 150 -12.11 18.89 -1.54
C TRP A 150 -11.44 20.20 -2.00
N GLN A 151 -11.90 21.35 -1.52
CA GLN A 151 -11.33 22.66 -1.89
C GLN A 151 -9.86 22.78 -1.50
N GLU A 152 -9.48 22.22 -0.35
CA GLU A 152 -8.07 22.18 0.07
C GLU A 152 -7.22 21.32 -0.87
N ALA A 153 -7.71 20.12 -1.21
CA ALA A 153 -7.04 19.22 -2.15
C ALA A 153 -6.94 19.83 -3.55
N GLU A 154 -8.01 20.43 -4.07
CA GLU A 154 -8.02 21.06 -5.39
C GLU A 154 -7.02 22.24 -5.45
N ARG A 155 -6.99 23.08 -4.42
CA ARG A 155 -6.08 24.23 -4.35
C ARG A 155 -4.61 23.81 -4.29
N ALA A 156 -4.27 22.80 -3.48
CA ALA A 156 -2.88 22.41 -3.26
C ALA A 156 -2.35 21.44 -4.33
N LEU A 157 -3.20 20.53 -4.83
CA LEU A 157 -2.79 19.45 -5.71
C LEU A 157 -3.24 19.68 -7.16
N GLY A 158 -4.32 20.42 -7.36
CA GLY A 158 -5.06 20.40 -8.61
C GLY A 158 -5.81 19.07 -8.83
N ARG A 159 -6.72 19.07 -9.80
CA ARG A 159 -7.61 17.92 -10.06
C ARG A 159 -6.86 16.67 -10.49
N GLU A 160 -5.81 16.83 -11.30
CA GLU A 160 -5.05 15.69 -11.81
C GLU A 160 -4.34 14.93 -10.68
N LYS A 161 -3.58 15.64 -9.83
CA LYS A 161 -2.87 15.01 -8.70
C LYS A 161 -3.87 14.47 -7.65
N ALA A 162 -5.02 15.13 -7.45
CA ALA A 162 -6.10 14.60 -6.61
C ALA A 162 -6.67 13.27 -7.16
N ALA A 163 -6.90 13.15 -8.47
CA ALA A 163 -7.34 11.90 -9.09
C ALA A 163 -6.28 10.79 -8.98
N ARG A 164 -5.00 11.14 -9.18
CA ARG A 164 -3.85 10.23 -8.97
C ARG A 164 -3.78 9.71 -7.53
N LEU A 165 -4.06 10.58 -6.55
CA LEU A 165 -4.11 10.20 -5.14
C LEU A 165 -5.25 9.21 -4.88
N ALA A 166 -6.41 9.41 -5.50
CA ALA A 166 -7.53 8.49 -5.39
C ALA A 166 -7.17 7.07 -5.88
N HIS A 167 -6.34 6.93 -6.92
CA HIS A 167 -5.84 5.61 -7.34
C HIS A 167 -4.97 4.94 -6.26
N VAL A 168 -4.07 5.69 -5.60
CA VAL A 168 -3.28 5.17 -4.47
C VAL A 168 -4.22 4.70 -3.35
N VAL A 169 -5.18 5.53 -2.95
CA VAL A 169 -6.12 5.15 -1.90
C VAL A 169 -6.91 3.90 -2.30
N GLY A 170 -7.47 3.87 -3.51
CA GLY A 170 -8.28 2.77 -4.02
C GLY A 170 -7.55 1.42 -4.02
N VAL A 171 -6.30 1.37 -4.51
CA VAL A 171 -5.54 0.09 -4.55
C VAL A 171 -5.22 -0.42 -3.15
N TYR A 172 -5.01 0.47 -2.17
CA TYR A 172 -4.79 0.08 -0.78
C TYR A 172 -6.07 -0.28 -0.03
N LEU A 173 -7.23 0.27 -0.41
CA LEU A 173 -8.53 -0.23 0.06
C LEU A 173 -8.83 -1.64 -0.46
N TYR A 174 -8.55 -1.88 -1.75
CA TYR A 174 -8.65 -3.20 -2.36
C TYR A 174 -7.71 -4.20 -1.66
N SER A 175 -6.45 -3.83 -1.49
CA SER A 175 -5.46 -4.65 -0.79
C SER A 175 -5.88 -4.93 0.66
N SER A 176 -6.37 -3.92 1.36
CA SER A 176 -6.88 -4.07 2.73
C SER A 176 -8.02 -5.09 2.80
N THR A 177 -8.90 -5.08 1.81
CA THR A 177 -10.02 -6.04 1.72
C THR A 177 -9.49 -7.48 1.62
N LEU A 178 -8.52 -7.72 0.73
CA LEU A 178 -7.91 -9.04 0.55
C LEU A 178 -7.18 -9.53 1.80
N LEU A 179 -6.31 -8.70 2.39
CA LEU A 179 -5.53 -9.13 3.54
C LEU A 179 -6.38 -9.31 4.81
N ASN A 180 -7.43 -8.50 4.98
CA ASN A 180 -8.38 -8.68 6.09
C ASN A 180 -9.22 -9.95 5.90
N LEU A 181 -9.63 -10.26 4.67
CA LEU A 181 -10.29 -11.53 4.35
C LEU A 181 -9.41 -12.71 4.76
N GLY A 182 -8.12 -12.66 4.41
CA GLY A 182 -7.15 -13.71 4.72
C GLY A 182 -6.64 -13.75 6.16
N ALA A 183 -6.96 -12.75 6.99
CA ALA A 183 -6.38 -12.56 8.32
C ALA A 183 -4.84 -12.61 8.29
N ILE A 184 -4.24 -11.96 7.29
CA ILE A 184 -2.81 -12.07 7.01
C ILE A 184 -1.99 -11.30 8.07
N PRO A 185 -1.11 -11.96 8.83
CA PRO A 185 -0.29 -11.31 9.85
C PRO A 185 0.91 -10.59 9.23
N ALA A 186 1.56 -9.74 10.02
CA ALA A 186 2.93 -9.32 9.72
C ALA A 186 3.87 -10.52 9.93
N PRO A 187 4.93 -10.67 9.13
CA PRO A 187 5.96 -11.66 9.40
C PRO A 187 6.71 -11.31 10.69
N GLU A 188 7.27 -12.32 11.34
CA GLU A 188 8.27 -12.13 12.41
C GLU A 188 9.57 -11.61 11.79
N ASP A 189 10.25 -10.70 12.48
CA ASP A 189 11.54 -10.13 12.03
C ASP A 189 12.66 -11.18 12.04
#